data_AF-A0A2T3M7R9-F1
#
_entry.id   AF-A0A2T3M7R9-F1
#
_cell.length_a   1.000
_cell.length_b   1.000
_cell.length_c   1.000
_cell.angle_alpha   90.00
_cell.angle_beta   90.00
_cell.angle_gamma   90.00
#
_symmetry.space_group_name_H-M   'P 1'
#
loop_
_entity.id
_entity.type
_entity.pdbx_description
1 polymer ?
#
loop_
_entity_poly.entity_id
_entity_poly.type
_entity_poly.pdbx_seq_one_letter_code
_entity_poly.pdbx_strand_id
1 'polypeptide(L)'
;MDSYNEVIKVLGGENVVLAALIIFIGKIWLAKIVESHKASLQKQLLDMQAEIETTNKKLDAELQSSTYISQIQLEHEYKIYQEIWILLVELKSATLRLRPIMDYVDPKQSEEERIRERLKFFAEKFGAVFKALEHNRPFYPHEIYEVLDHVCEKCRHESIDSEYTERNNSEYYKEARKNQQEIIDLINRACEVIRDRLRDVRVKPCSVL
;
A
#
# COMPACT_ATOMS: atom_id res chain seq x y z
N MET A 1 81.06 -35.06 -56.12
CA MET A 1 79.99 -34.13 -55.69
C MET A 1 78.73 -34.88 -55.25
N ASP A 2 78.79 -36.20 -55.05
CA ASP A 2 77.59 -37.02 -54.81
C ASP A 2 77.24 -37.24 -53.33
N SER A 3 78.23 -37.10 -52.42
CA SER A 3 78.02 -37.28 -50.98
C SER A 3 77.21 -36.16 -50.31
N TYR A 4 77.06 -34.99 -50.96
CA TYR A 4 76.27 -33.87 -50.41
C TYR A 4 74.77 -34.01 -50.70
N ASN A 5 74.39 -34.62 -51.84
CA ASN A 5 72.99 -34.79 -52.24
C ASN A 5 72.27 -35.91 -51.47
N GLU A 6 72.98 -36.97 -51.05
CA GLU A 6 72.41 -38.00 -50.18
C GLU A 6 72.18 -37.49 -48.75
N VAL A 7 73.14 -36.71 -48.22
CA VAL A 7 73.05 -36.10 -46.89
C VAL A 7 71.87 -35.12 -46.82
N ILE A 8 71.61 -34.34 -47.88
CA ILE A 8 70.46 -33.42 -47.96
C ILE A 8 69.11 -34.18 -48.07
N LYS A 9 69.05 -35.33 -48.74
CA LYS A 9 67.82 -36.16 -48.82
C LYS A 9 67.50 -36.85 -47.49
N VAL A 10 68.51 -37.35 -46.78
CA VAL A 10 68.35 -38.02 -45.48
C VAL A 10 68.06 -37.00 -44.37
N LEU A 11 68.78 -35.87 -44.33
CA LEU A 11 68.49 -34.75 -43.41
C LEU A 11 67.17 -34.05 -43.73
N GLY A 12 66.75 -34.01 -45.00
CA GLY A 12 65.48 -33.42 -45.41
C GLY A 12 64.27 -34.27 -44.99
N GLY A 13 64.37 -35.59 -45.09
CA GLY A 13 63.28 -36.51 -44.74
C GLY A 13 63.01 -36.61 -43.23
N GLU A 14 64.07 -36.69 -42.42
CA GLU A 14 63.95 -36.85 -40.96
C GLU A 14 63.31 -35.61 -40.31
N ASN A 15 63.73 -34.41 -40.73
CA ASN A 15 63.15 -33.15 -40.25
C ASN A 15 61.68 -32.96 -40.65
N VAL A 16 61.27 -33.47 -41.82
CA VAL A 16 59.86 -33.41 -42.26
C VAL A 16 58.96 -34.33 -41.43
N VAL A 17 59.43 -35.53 -41.10
CA VAL A 17 58.71 -36.46 -40.22
C VAL A 17 58.61 -35.92 -38.80
N LEU A 18 59.70 -35.33 -38.28
CA LEU A 18 59.70 -34.70 -36.96
C LEU A 18 58.75 -33.50 -36.90
N ALA A 19 58.77 -32.64 -37.94
CA ALA A 19 57.85 -31.51 -38.05
C ALA A 19 56.38 -31.97 -38.11
N ALA A 20 56.10 -33.04 -38.85
CA ALA A 20 54.74 -33.60 -38.94
C ALA A 20 54.25 -34.14 -37.58
N LEU A 21 55.12 -34.80 -36.81
CA LEU A 21 54.79 -35.29 -35.47
C LEU A 21 54.55 -34.14 -34.49
N ILE A 22 55.38 -33.09 -34.52
CA ILE A 22 55.20 -31.89 -33.69
C ILE A 22 53.88 -31.18 -34.03
N ILE A 23 53.55 -31.05 -35.31
CA ILE A 23 52.27 -30.47 -35.77
C ILE A 23 51.08 -31.33 -35.31
N PHE A 24 51.20 -32.66 -35.39
CA PHE A 24 50.12 -33.57 -34.98
C PHE A 24 49.87 -33.52 -33.47
N ILE A 25 50.93 -33.57 -32.66
CA ILE A 25 50.85 -33.43 -31.21
C ILE A 25 50.30 -32.04 -30.84
N GLY A 26 50.80 -30.98 -31.48
CA GLY A 26 50.31 -29.61 -31.29
C GLY A 26 48.81 -29.47 -31.60
N LYS A 27 48.32 -30.09 -32.68
CA LYS A 27 46.88 -30.10 -33.02
C LYS A 27 46.03 -30.79 -31.95
N ILE A 28 46.50 -31.92 -31.39
CA ILE A 28 45.77 -32.65 -30.34
C ILE A 28 45.72 -31.84 -29.04
N TRP A 29 46.84 -31.24 -28.63
CA TRP A 29 46.89 -30.39 -27.44
C TRP A 29 46.07 -29.11 -27.60
N LEU A 30 46.12 -28.47 -28.78
CA LEU A 30 45.29 -27.30 -29.10
C LEU A 30 43.80 -27.66 -29.09
N ALA A 31 43.41 -28.79 -29.68
CA ALA A 31 42.02 -29.24 -29.66
C ALA A 31 41.53 -29.45 -28.21
N LYS A 32 42.35 -30.07 -27.35
CA LYS A 32 42.03 -30.31 -25.94
C LYS A 32 41.93 -29.01 -25.12
N ILE A 33 42.82 -28.05 -25.35
CA ILE A 33 42.79 -26.74 -24.70
C ILE A 33 41.56 -25.93 -25.17
N VAL A 34 41.25 -25.95 -26.46
CA VAL A 34 40.06 -25.27 -27.00
C VAL A 34 38.78 -25.91 -26.46
N GLU A 35 38.72 -27.23 -26.35
CA GLU A 35 37.59 -27.96 -25.78
C GLU A 35 37.42 -27.66 -24.29
N SER A 36 38.50 -27.61 -23.51
CA SER A 36 38.43 -27.24 -22.10
C SER A 36 37.99 -25.78 -21.90
N HIS A 37 38.46 -24.85 -22.73
CA HIS A 37 37.98 -23.46 -22.70
C HIS A 37 36.51 -23.35 -23.08
N LYS A 38 36.07 -24.05 -24.14
CA LYS A 38 34.65 -24.12 -24.51
C LYS A 38 33.79 -24.69 -23.38
N ALA A 39 34.24 -25.77 -22.73
CA ALA A 39 33.54 -26.35 -21.59
C ALA A 39 33.48 -25.37 -20.41
N SER A 40 34.55 -24.63 -20.14
CA SER A 40 34.57 -23.61 -19.07
C SER A 40 33.63 -22.43 -19.36
N LEU A 41 33.57 -21.98 -20.61
CA LEU A 41 32.64 -20.92 -21.05
C LEU A 41 31.19 -21.39 -21.01
N GLN A 42 30.90 -22.61 -21.47
CA GLN A 42 29.57 -23.20 -21.36
C GLN A 42 29.15 -23.33 -19.89
N LYS A 43 30.07 -23.72 -19.01
CA LYS A 43 29.80 -23.77 -17.56
C LYS A 43 29.50 -22.38 -17.01
N GLN A 44 30.31 -21.36 -17.33
CA GLN A 44 30.05 -19.99 -16.89
C GLN A 44 28.71 -19.46 -17.40
N LEU A 45 28.33 -19.76 -18.65
CA LEU A 45 27.02 -19.38 -19.18
C LEU A 45 25.87 -20.05 -18.42
N LEU A 46 26.00 -21.34 -18.11
CA LEU A 46 24.99 -22.07 -17.33
C LEU A 46 24.91 -21.55 -15.89
N ASP A 47 26.05 -21.30 -15.26
CA ASP A 47 26.12 -20.76 -13.89
C ASP A 47 25.51 -19.35 -13.85
N MET A 48 25.81 -18.48 -14.82
CA MET A 48 25.20 -17.15 -14.95
C MET A 48 23.70 -17.20 -15.23
N GLN A 49 23.24 -18.11 -16.10
CA GLN A 49 21.82 -18.31 -16.37
C GLN A 49 21.07 -18.80 -15.13
N ALA A 50 21.66 -19.74 -14.40
CA ALA A 50 21.12 -20.23 -13.13
C ALA A 50 21.05 -19.10 -12.09
N GLU A 51 22.09 -18.27 -11.99
CA GLU A 51 22.09 -17.12 -11.10
C GLU A 51 20.97 -16.13 -11.46
N ILE A 52 20.85 -15.74 -12.73
CA ILE A 52 19.77 -14.86 -13.22
C ILE A 52 18.39 -15.44 -12.92
N GLU A 53 18.18 -16.74 -13.18
CA GLU A 53 16.91 -17.40 -12.88
C GLU A 53 16.61 -17.41 -11.38
N THR A 54 17.62 -17.66 -10.53
CA THR A 54 17.42 -17.65 -9.08
C THR A 54 17.13 -16.25 -8.57
N THR A 55 17.78 -15.21 -9.11
CA THR A 55 17.50 -13.82 -8.72
C THR A 55 16.12 -13.37 -9.19
N ASN A 56 15.72 -13.73 -10.42
CA ASN A 56 14.38 -13.43 -10.93
C ASN A 56 13.31 -14.13 -10.08
N LYS A 57 13.48 -15.43 -9.77
CA LYS A 57 12.55 -16.16 -8.91
C LYS A 57 12.43 -15.55 -7.51
N LYS A 58 13.55 -15.08 -6.93
CA LYS A 58 13.53 -14.38 -5.63
C LYS A 58 12.79 -13.06 -5.73
N LEU A 59 13.08 -12.26 -6.75
CA LEU A 59 12.42 -10.97 -6.96
C LEU A 59 10.92 -11.13 -7.21
N ASP A 60 10.53 -12.12 -8.02
CA ASP A 60 9.14 -12.46 -8.28
C ASP A 60 8.43 -12.90 -6.99
N ALA A 61 9.08 -13.73 -6.16
CA ALA A 61 8.52 -14.16 -4.88
C ALA A 61 8.35 -12.98 -3.90
N GLU A 62 9.32 -12.07 -3.83
CA GLU A 62 9.25 -10.85 -3.00
C GLU A 62 8.15 -9.92 -3.51
N LEU A 63 8.03 -9.72 -4.82
CA LEU A 63 6.99 -8.91 -5.45
C LEU A 63 5.60 -9.49 -5.19
N GLN A 64 5.43 -10.80 -5.38
CA GLN A 64 4.17 -11.50 -5.08
C GLN A 64 3.81 -11.38 -3.60
N SER A 65 4.77 -11.58 -2.70
CA SER A 65 4.56 -11.41 -1.26
C SER A 65 4.16 -9.98 -0.90
N SER A 66 4.86 -8.97 -1.42
CA SER A 66 4.54 -7.56 -1.20
C SER A 66 3.16 -7.19 -1.74
N THR A 67 2.81 -7.68 -2.93
CA THR A 67 1.49 -7.47 -3.54
C THR A 67 0.39 -8.10 -2.69
N TYR A 68 0.60 -9.33 -2.22
CA TYR A 68 -0.35 -10.04 -1.37
C TYR A 68 -0.56 -9.35 -0.02
N ILE A 69 0.52 -8.93 0.65
CA ILE A 69 0.45 -8.16 1.91
C ILE A 69 -0.32 -6.86 1.68
N SER A 70 0.01 -6.13 0.61
CA SER A 70 -0.67 -4.89 0.25
C SER A 70 -2.16 -5.13 0.04
N GLN A 71 -2.54 -6.16 -0.71
CA GLN A 71 -3.93 -6.51 -0.95
C GLN A 71 -4.68 -6.80 0.36
N ILE A 72 -4.12 -7.61 1.27
CA ILE A 72 -4.74 -7.90 2.56
C ILE A 72 -4.92 -6.63 3.39
N GLN A 73 -3.90 -5.78 3.44
CA GLN A 73 -3.97 -4.53 4.18
C GLN A 73 -5.13 -3.66 3.67
N LEU A 74 -5.30 -3.58 2.35
CA LEU A 74 -6.35 -2.78 1.72
C LEU A 74 -7.74 -3.36 1.94
N GLU A 75 -7.88 -4.69 1.89
CA GLU A 75 -9.13 -5.35 2.23
C GLU A 75 -9.53 -5.08 3.69
N HIS A 76 -8.55 -5.02 4.59
CA HIS A 76 -8.78 -4.66 5.99
C HIS A 76 -9.14 -3.18 6.15
N GLU A 77 -8.37 -2.27 5.55
CA GLU A 77 -8.65 -0.83 5.53
C GLU A 77 -10.06 -0.55 4.99
N TYR A 78 -10.46 -1.20 3.89
CA TYR A 78 -11.78 -1.04 3.28
C TYR A 78 -12.91 -1.43 4.25
N LYS A 79 -12.76 -2.54 4.98
CA LYS A 79 -13.75 -2.97 5.98
C LYS A 79 -13.88 -1.95 7.11
N ILE A 80 -12.76 -1.44 7.62
CA ILE A 80 -12.74 -0.41 8.65
C ILE A 80 -13.44 0.86 8.15
N TYR A 81 -13.12 1.31 6.94
CA TYR A 81 -13.71 2.50 6.35
C TYR A 81 -15.22 2.36 6.13
N GLN A 82 -15.68 1.17 5.71
CA GLN A 82 -17.09 0.88 5.57
C GLN A 82 -17.82 0.95 6.92
N GLU A 83 -17.25 0.36 7.96
CA GLU A 83 -17.83 0.38 9.31
C GLU A 83 -17.89 1.80 9.87
N ILE A 84 -16.77 2.54 9.87
CA ILE A 84 -16.73 3.88 10.44
C ILE A 84 -17.63 4.84 9.68
N TRP A 85 -17.77 4.69 8.36
CA TRP A 85 -18.64 5.55 7.55
C TRP A 85 -20.12 5.42 7.95
N ILE A 86 -20.59 4.19 8.17
CA ILE A 86 -21.97 3.94 8.64
C ILE A 86 -22.19 4.65 9.98
N LEU A 87 -21.24 4.47 10.92
CA LEU A 87 -21.33 5.08 12.25
C LEU A 87 -21.29 6.62 12.19
N LEU A 88 -20.48 7.22 11.31
CA LEU A 88 -20.42 8.67 11.11
C LEU A 88 -21.74 9.25 10.60
N VAL A 89 -22.43 8.55 9.71
CA VAL A 89 -23.75 8.99 9.21
C VAL A 89 -24.79 8.98 10.34
N GLU A 90 -24.74 7.98 11.22
CA GLU A 90 -25.59 7.93 12.41
C GLU A 90 -25.24 9.04 13.40
N LEU A 91 -23.94 9.27 13.66
CA LEU A 91 -23.47 10.34 14.54
C LEU A 91 -23.87 11.71 14.00
N LYS A 92 -23.73 11.97 12.70
CA LYS A 92 -24.22 13.19 12.04
C LYS A 92 -25.69 13.41 12.38
N SER A 93 -26.51 12.39 12.15
CA SER A 93 -27.96 12.47 12.38
C SER A 93 -28.28 12.70 13.86
N ALA A 94 -27.56 12.06 14.78
CA ALA A 94 -27.72 12.27 16.22
C ALA A 94 -27.30 13.67 16.67
N THR A 95 -26.22 14.20 16.08
CA THR A 95 -25.69 15.53 16.41
C THR A 95 -26.63 16.64 15.93
N LEU A 96 -27.16 16.53 14.70
CA LEU A 96 -28.16 17.48 14.18
C LEU A 96 -29.48 17.48 14.99
N ARG A 97 -29.78 16.37 15.68
CA ARG A 97 -30.97 16.25 16.55
C ARG A 97 -30.82 16.94 17.91
N LEU A 98 -29.61 17.29 18.33
CA LEU A 98 -29.39 18.01 19.60
C LEU A 98 -30.10 19.37 19.57
N ARG A 99 -29.92 20.12 18.48
CA ARG A 99 -30.49 21.45 18.26
C ARG A 99 -31.23 21.51 16.91
N PRO A 100 -32.43 20.93 16.80
CA PRO A 100 -33.16 20.87 15.54
C PRO A 100 -33.61 22.26 15.08
N ILE A 101 -33.53 22.51 13.77
CA ILE A 101 -34.03 23.76 13.15
C ILE A 101 -35.56 23.81 13.20
N MET A 102 -36.20 22.65 13.03
CA MET A 102 -37.64 22.47 13.13
C MET A 102 -37.90 21.30 14.06
N ASP A 103 -38.56 21.57 15.19
CA ASP A 103 -38.78 20.60 16.25
C ASP A 103 -40.25 20.23 16.37
N TYR A 104 -40.53 18.94 16.56
CA TYR A 104 -41.85 18.49 16.99
C TYR A 104 -41.84 18.36 18.51
N VAL A 105 -42.74 19.11 19.16
CA VAL A 105 -42.85 19.16 20.61
C VAL A 105 -44.10 18.41 21.04
N ASP A 106 -43.93 17.30 21.75
CA ASP A 106 -45.04 16.66 22.44
C ASP A 106 -45.47 17.55 23.61
N PRO A 107 -46.75 18.01 23.67
CA PRO A 107 -47.25 18.82 24.79
C PRO A 107 -47.15 18.14 26.16
N LYS A 108 -46.97 16.82 26.21
CA LYS A 108 -46.85 16.04 27.45
C LYS A 108 -45.41 15.89 27.94
N GLN A 109 -44.42 16.23 27.13
CA GLN A 109 -43.00 16.02 27.44
C GLN A 109 -42.36 17.32 27.92
N SER A 110 -41.64 17.25 29.05
CA SER A 110 -40.85 18.39 29.54
C SER A 110 -39.66 18.68 28.63
N GLU A 111 -39.20 19.94 28.61
CA GLU A 111 -38.02 20.33 27.83
C GLU A 111 -36.75 19.58 28.29
N GLU A 112 -36.55 19.46 29.60
CA GLU A 112 -35.43 18.73 30.19
C GLU A 112 -35.40 17.25 29.79
N GLU A 113 -36.57 16.60 29.79
CA GLU A 113 -36.69 15.20 29.38
C GLU A 113 -36.35 15.02 27.90
N ARG A 114 -36.80 15.93 27.04
CA ARG A 114 -36.48 15.93 25.62
C ARG A 114 -34.98 16.11 25.34
N ILE A 115 -34.35 17.06 26.03
CA ILE A 115 -32.90 17.31 25.91
C ILE A 115 -32.13 16.08 26.39
N ARG A 116 -32.53 15.48 27.51
CA ARG A 116 -31.92 14.25 28.05
C ARG A 116 -32.02 13.08 27.08
N GLU A 117 -33.17 12.87 26.45
CA GLU A 117 -33.35 11.82 25.43
C GLU A 117 -32.42 12.02 24.22
N ARG A 118 -32.29 13.27 23.75
CA ARG A 118 -31.39 13.61 22.63
C ARG A 118 -29.94 13.38 22.98
N LEU A 119 -29.50 13.82 24.17
CA LEU A 119 -28.14 13.62 24.65
C LEU A 119 -27.83 12.14 24.85
N LYS A 120 -28.78 11.36 25.37
CA LYS A 120 -28.63 9.91 25.50
C LYS A 120 -28.47 9.24 24.12
N PHE A 121 -29.30 9.61 23.15
CA PHE A 121 -29.20 9.11 21.79
C PHE A 121 -27.86 9.50 21.15
N PHE A 122 -27.42 10.74 21.33
CA PHE A 122 -26.10 11.20 20.87
C PHE A 122 -24.97 10.42 21.53
N ALA A 123 -24.98 10.25 22.86
CA ALA A 123 -23.92 9.56 23.59
C ALA A 123 -23.75 8.10 23.13
N GLU A 124 -24.85 7.42 22.83
CA GLU A 124 -24.83 6.07 22.25
C GLU A 124 -24.10 6.05 20.89
N LYS A 125 -24.47 6.95 19.98
CA LYS A 125 -23.88 7.02 18.62
C LYS A 125 -22.43 7.51 18.64
N PHE A 126 -22.13 8.49 19.48
CA PHE A 126 -20.78 9.00 19.69
C PHE A 126 -19.87 7.90 20.25
N GLY A 127 -20.33 7.16 21.27
CA GLY A 127 -19.59 6.06 21.85
C GLY A 127 -19.27 4.96 20.83
N ALA A 128 -20.18 4.67 19.91
CA ALA A 128 -19.96 3.71 18.83
C ALA A 128 -18.85 4.18 17.86
N VAL A 129 -18.90 5.42 17.39
CA VAL A 129 -17.86 6.01 16.52
C VAL A 129 -16.51 6.04 17.24
N PHE A 130 -16.47 6.56 18.47
CA PHE A 130 -15.23 6.69 19.23
C PHE A 130 -14.58 5.33 19.49
N LYS A 131 -15.38 4.31 19.85
CA LYS A 131 -14.90 2.95 20.02
C LYS A 131 -14.32 2.38 18.72
N ALA A 132 -15.03 2.54 17.60
CA ALA A 132 -14.56 2.06 16.30
C ALA A 132 -13.30 2.79 15.82
N LEU A 133 -13.17 4.09 16.11
CA LEU A 133 -12.00 4.90 15.80
C LEU A 133 -10.78 4.43 16.61
N GLU A 134 -10.90 4.35 17.93
CA GLU A 134 -9.76 4.01 18.80
C GLU A 134 -9.35 2.53 18.69
N HIS A 135 -10.30 1.60 18.56
CA HIS A 135 -9.97 0.19 18.35
C HIS A 135 -9.22 -0.07 17.04
N ASN A 136 -9.50 0.70 16.00
CA ASN A 136 -8.88 0.57 14.71
C ASN A 136 -7.74 1.58 14.48
N ARG A 137 -7.35 2.36 15.49
CA ARG A 137 -6.33 3.41 15.42
C ARG A 137 -5.04 3.01 14.67
N PRO A 138 -4.43 1.84 14.92
CA PRO A 138 -3.19 1.44 14.25
C PRO A 138 -3.33 1.21 12.74
N PHE A 139 -4.54 1.02 12.24
CA PHE A 139 -4.82 0.68 10.85
C PHE A 139 -5.21 1.89 10.02
N TYR A 140 -5.48 3.04 10.66
CA TYR A 140 -5.73 4.29 9.94
C TYR A 140 -4.41 4.93 9.51
N PRO A 141 -4.31 5.37 8.25
CA PRO A 141 -3.36 6.41 7.88
C PRO A 141 -3.56 7.64 8.78
N HIS A 142 -2.45 8.28 9.15
CA HIS A 142 -2.45 9.40 10.09
C HIS A 142 -3.43 10.52 9.68
N GLU A 143 -3.42 10.89 8.41
CA GLU A 143 -4.31 11.93 7.86
C GLU A 143 -5.80 11.60 8.00
N ILE A 144 -6.17 10.32 7.84
CA ILE A 144 -7.57 9.88 8.02
C ILE A 144 -7.94 9.94 9.50
N TYR A 145 -7.06 9.46 10.38
CA TYR A 145 -7.30 9.50 11.82
C TYR A 145 -7.52 10.94 12.31
N GLU A 146 -6.66 11.88 11.92
CA GLU A 146 -6.80 13.29 12.33
C GLU A 146 -8.13 13.91 11.90
N VAL A 147 -8.56 13.66 10.65
CA VAL A 147 -9.84 14.19 10.17
C VAL A 147 -11.02 13.56 10.91
N LEU A 148 -10.97 12.27 11.21
CA LEU A 148 -12.00 11.57 12.00
C LEU A 148 -12.04 12.06 13.45
N ASP A 149 -10.88 12.27 14.07
CA ASP A 149 -10.77 12.79 15.44
C ASP A 149 -11.32 14.21 15.53
N HIS A 150 -11.03 15.07 14.56
CA HIS A 150 -11.63 16.41 14.48
C HIS A 150 -13.15 16.39 14.36
N VAL A 151 -13.73 15.43 13.62
CA VAL A 151 -15.19 15.23 13.59
C VAL A 151 -15.70 14.90 15.00
N CYS A 152 -15.06 13.96 15.69
CA CYS A 152 -15.42 13.58 17.06
C CYS A 152 -15.33 14.77 18.01
N GLU A 153 -14.25 15.55 17.96
CA GLU A 153 -14.05 16.74 18.78
C GLU A 153 -15.19 17.75 18.59
N LYS A 154 -15.54 18.07 17.33
CA LYS A 154 -16.61 19.03 17.02
C LYS A 154 -17.98 18.52 17.43
N CYS A 155 -18.30 17.25 17.20
CA CYS A 155 -19.56 16.66 17.66
C CYS A 155 -19.67 16.69 19.20
N ARG A 156 -18.57 16.44 19.91
CA ARG A 156 -18.53 16.52 21.39
C ARG A 156 -18.69 17.96 21.89
N HIS A 157 -18.10 18.94 21.21
CA HIS A 157 -18.32 20.35 21.55
C HIS A 157 -19.78 20.76 21.34
N GLU A 158 -20.40 20.29 20.25
CA GLU A 158 -21.82 20.54 19.98
C GLU A 158 -22.74 19.97 21.07
N SER A 159 -22.45 18.78 21.61
CA SER A 159 -23.24 18.22 22.72
C SER A 159 -23.14 19.07 23.98
N ILE A 160 -21.93 19.54 24.31
CA ILE A 160 -21.71 20.42 25.46
C ILE A 160 -22.46 21.74 25.26
N ASP A 161 -22.35 22.37 24.09
CA ASP A 161 -23.04 23.64 23.80
C ASP A 161 -24.57 23.50 23.81
N SER A 162 -25.11 22.32 23.49
CA SER A 162 -26.55 22.07 23.51
C SER A 162 -27.16 22.04 24.92
N GLU A 163 -26.34 21.81 25.96
CA GLU A 163 -26.78 21.81 27.35
C GLU A 163 -26.92 23.23 27.94
N TYR A 164 -26.25 24.22 27.35
CA TYR A 164 -26.27 25.61 27.83
C TYR A 164 -27.40 26.45 27.19
N THR A 165 -28.64 26.24 27.64
CA THR A 165 -29.84 26.94 27.14
C THR A 165 -30.05 28.36 27.71
N GLU A 166 -29.25 28.81 28.68
CA GLU A 166 -29.37 30.15 29.30
C GLU A 166 -28.92 31.32 28.37
N ARG A 167 -28.50 31.04 27.13
CA ARG A 167 -28.03 32.04 26.17
C ARG A 167 -29.19 32.79 25.49
N ASN A 168 -28.88 33.94 24.89
CA ASN A 168 -29.83 34.63 24.02
C ASN A 168 -30.26 33.70 22.86
N ASN A 169 -31.57 33.42 22.76
CA ASN A 169 -32.15 32.49 21.77
C ASN A 169 -31.67 32.76 20.33
N SER A 170 -31.50 34.03 19.92
CA SER A 170 -31.08 34.35 18.56
C SER A 170 -29.65 33.90 18.27
N GLU A 171 -28.75 34.09 19.23
CA GLU A 171 -27.33 33.74 19.12
C GLU A 171 -27.16 32.22 19.19
N TYR A 172 -27.86 31.56 20.12
CA TYR A 172 -27.87 30.11 20.28
C TYR A 172 -28.18 29.36 18.98
N TYR A 173 -29.26 29.72 18.27
CA TYR A 173 -29.62 29.07 17.01
C TYR A 173 -28.72 29.48 15.83
N LYS A 174 -28.08 30.65 15.90
CA LYS A 174 -27.11 31.08 14.88
C LYS A 174 -25.82 30.26 14.99
N GLU A 175 -25.32 30.06 16.21
CA GLU A 175 -24.19 29.19 16.51
C GLU A 175 -24.51 27.73 16.14
N ALA A 176 -25.70 27.24 16.51
CA ALA A 176 -26.14 25.89 16.13
C ALA A 176 -26.05 25.67 14.61
N ARG A 177 -26.59 26.59 13.79
CA ARG A 177 -26.52 26.46 12.32
C ARG A 177 -25.08 26.46 11.81
N LYS A 178 -24.21 27.31 12.38
CA LYS A 178 -22.80 27.37 12.00
C LYS A 178 -22.08 26.06 12.33
N ASN A 179 -22.24 25.57 13.56
CA ASN A 179 -21.64 24.32 14.01
C ASN A 179 -22.13 23.13 13.19
N GLN A 180 -23.44 23.06 12.89
CA GLN A 180 -24.02 22.02 12.05
C GLN A 180 -23.39 22.01 10.65
N GLN A 181 -23.20 23.18 10.03
CA GLN A 181 -22.54 23.29 8.74
C GLN A 181 -21.07 22.84 8.82
N GLU A 182 -20.33 23.31 9.82
CA GLU A 182 -18.93 22.91 10.03
C GLU A 182 -18.79 21.39 10.22
N ILE A 183 -19.68 20.76 10.98
CA ILE A 183 -19.69 19.30 11.20
C ILE A 183 -19.99 18.57 9.89
N ILE A 184 -20.96 19.05 9.10
CA ILE A 184 -21.26 18.47 7.78
C ILE A 184 -20.05 18.55 6.87
N ASP A 185 -19.37 19.70 6.84
CA ASP A 185 -18.20 19.91 6.00
C ASP A 185 -17.03 19.03 6.43
N LEU A 186 -16.80 18.85 7.74
CA LEU A 186 -15.79 17.93 8.26
C LEU A 186 -16.09 16.47 7.91
N ILE A 187 -17.34 16.02 8.01
CA ILE A 187 -17.74 14.66 7.63
C ILE A 187 -17.57 14.44 6.12
N ASN A 188 -17.93 15.44 5.30
CA ASN A 188 -17.70 15.38 3.86
C ASN A 188 -16.20 15.33 3.54
N ARG A 189 -15.38 16.11 4.24
CA ARG A 189 -13.91 16.05 4.12
C ARG A 189 -13.37 14.68 4.49
N ALA A 190 -13.87 14.06 5.57
CA ALA A 190 -13.50 12.69 5.92
C ALA A 190 -13.81 11.71 4.78
N CYS A 191 -14.96 11.87 4.12
CA CYS A 191 -15.33 11.06 2.96
C CYS A 191 -14.34 11.22 1.80
N GLU A 192 -13.93 12.45 1.48
CA GLU A 192 -12.97 12.70 0.41
C GLU A 192 -11.58 12.13 0.72
N VAL A 193 -11.06 12.32 1.94
CA VAL A 193 -9.75 11.77 2.32
C VAL A 193 -9.75 10.24 2.26
N ILE A 194 -10.83 9.58 2.71
CA ILE A 194 -10.99 8.13 2.58
C ILE A 194 -11.04 7.72 1.10
N ARG A 195 -11.77 8.46 0.25
CA ARG A 195 -11.85 8.17 -1.19
C ARG A 195 -10.51 8.31 -1.88
N ASP A 196 -9.73 9.33 -1.54
CA ASP A 196 -8.42 9.58 -2.13
C ASP A 196 -7.43 8.48 -1.74
N ARG A 197 -7.43 8.06 -0.46
CA ARG A 197 -6.67 6.89 -0.01
C ARG A 197 -7.01 5.63 -0.83
N LEU A 198 -8.29 5.39 -1.09
CA LEU A 198 -8.74 4.25 -1.90
C LEU A 198 -8.44 4.40 -3.40
N ARG A 199 -8.13 5.60 -3.89
CA ARG A 199 -7.73 5.86 -5.28
C ARG A 199 -6.24 5.64 -5.48
N ASP A 200 -5.40 6.18 -4.60
CA ASP A 200 -3.93 6.08 -4.67
C ASP A 200 -3.43 4.64 -4.66
N VAL A 201 -4.22 3.78 -4.03
CA VAL A 201 -3.98 2.34 -3.91
C VAL A 201 -4.19 1.58 -5.22
N ARG A 202 -4.97 2.10 -6.17
CA ARG A 202 -5.15 1.44 -7.47
C ARG A 202 -3.88 1.62 -8.29
N VAL A 203 -2.99 0.65 -8.17
CA VAL A 203 -1.72 0.56 -8.89
C VAL A 203 -1.90 0.95 -10.36
N LYS A 204 -1.08 1.93 -10.80
CA LYS A 204 -0.92 2.32 -12.20
C LYS A 204 -0.73 1.06 -13.05
N PRO A 205 -1.45 0.89 -14.17
CA PRO A 205 -1.17 -0.21 -15.07
C PRO A 205 0.30 -0.07 -15.49
N CYS A 206 1.10 -1.10 -15.22
CA CYS A 206 2.43 -1.22 -15.81
C CYS A 206 2.24 -1.13 -17.33
N SER A 207 2.58 0.02 -17.90
CA SER A 207 2.77 0.17 -19.33
C SER A 207 4.00 -0.64 -19.68
N VAL A 208 3.76 -1.89 -20.10
CA VAL A 208 4.76 -2.72 -20.76
C VAL A 208 4.99 -2.07 -22.13
N LEU A 209 6.13 -1.39 -22.27
CA LEU A 209 6.72 -0.99 -23.56
C LEU A 209 7.68 -2.10 -24.00
#